data_AF-A0A9P0CIZ0-F1
#
_entry.id   AF-A0A9P0CIZ0-F1
#
_cell.length_a   1.000
_cell.length_b   1.000
_cell.length_c   1.000
_cell.angle_alpha   90.00
_cell.angle_beta   90.00
_cell.angle_gamma   90.00
#
_symmetry.space_group_name_H-M   'P 1'
#
loop_
_entity.id
_entity.type
_entity.pdbx_description
1 polymer ?
#
loop_
_entity_poly.entity_id
_entity_poly.type
_entity_poly.pdbx_seq_one_letter_code
_entity_poly.pdbx_strand_id
1 'polypeptide(L)'
;MCQEISTGVCKDDLALKAPGKMSHSRWLNTANRFLRLYVATNENEPSQNLEIIVKVYAVCWFEIKCHYACKDSARHLFSIISKSPYLPEEIKKVIDPVIERNGSVGHPENLLIAMLRDDSKHIRELALRRILKYRSTAKNRGCQNISSK
;
A
#
# COMPACT_ATOMS: atom_id res chain seq x y z
N MET A 1 -9.20 12.19 1.78
CA MET A 1 -8.73 11.82 0.43
C MET A 1 -9.87 11.61 -0.57
N CYS A 2 -10.94 10.87 -0.24
CA CYS A 2 -12.06 10.65 -1.18
C CYS A 2 -12.73 11.95 -1.63
N GLN A 3 -12.96 12.88 -0.70
CA GLN A 3 -13.63 14.16 -0.98
C GLN A 3 -12.76 15.06 -1.87
N GLU A 4 -11.45 15.01 -1.70
CA GLU A 4 -10.45 15.76 -2.44
C GLU A 4 -10.33 15.23 -3.87
N ILE A 5 -10.42 13.90 -4.08
CA ILE A 5 -10.52 13.33 -5.43
C ILE A 5 -11.86 13.68 -6.08
N SER A 6 -12.95 13.67 -5.32
CA SER A 6 -14.29 14.03 -5.82
C SER A 6 -14.37 15.50 -6.25
N THR A 7 -13.88 16.41 -5.42
CA THR A 7 -13.97 17.87 -5.66
C THR A 7 -12.80 18.42 -6.48
N GLY A 8 -11.65 17.77 -6.45
CA GLY A 8 -10.40 18.28 -7.01
C GLY A 8 -9.70 19.32 -6.16
N VAL A 9 -10.20 19.59 -4.96
CA VAL A 9 -9.61 20.55 -4.01
C VAL A 9 -8.91 19.76 -2.91
N CYS A 10 -7.60 19.93 -2.78
CA CYS A 10 -6.82 19.34 -1.68
C CYS A 10 -6.64 20.40 -0.59
N LYS A 11 -6.89 20.04 0.67
CA LYS A 11 -6.63 20.93 1.80
C LYS A 11 -5.12 20.94 2.13
N ASP A 12 -4.61 22.08 2.58
CA ASP A 12 -3.18 22.28 2.85
C ASP A 12 -2.66 21.37 3.98
N ASP A 13 -3.49 21.12 4.99
CA ASP A 13 -3.19 20.21 6.11
C ASP A 13 -2.93 18.77 5.62
N LEU A 14 -3.71 18.31 4.64
CA LEU A 14 -3.57 17.00 4.02
C LEU A 14 -2.36 16.96 3.09
N ALA A 15 -2.10 18.04 2.34
CA ALA A 15 -0.97 18.15 1.43
C ALA A 15 0.39 18.11 2.18
N LEU A 16 0.44 18.65 3.40
CA LEU A 16 1.64 18.69 4.24
C LEU A 16 1.75 17.47 5.18
N LYS A 17 0.80 16.54 5.14
CA LYS A 17 0.76 15.40 6.05
C LYS A 17 1.89 14.41 5.75
N ALA A 18 2.92 14.42 6.60
CA ALA A 18 3.95 13.39 6.61
C ALA A 18 3.57 12.26 7.57
N PRO A 19 3.90 11.00 7.25
CA PRO A 19 3.93 9.97 8.29
C PRO A 19 4.99 10.39 9.31
N GLY A 20 4.61 10.43 10.59
CA GLY A 20 5.50 10.83 11.67
C GLY A 20 6.78 9.97 11.73
N LYS A 21 7.73 10.38 12.59
CA LYS A 21 8.98 9.64 12.79
C LYS A 21 8.70 8.16 13.12
N MET A 22 9.14 7.26 12.25
CA MET A 22 9.04 5.83 12.50
C MET A 22 10.17 5.35 13.43
N SER A 23 9.84 4.53 14.42
CA SER A 23 10.85 3.89 15.29
C SER A 23 11.59 2.77 14.54
N HIS A 24 12.88 2.99 14.28
CA HIS A 24 13.75 2.01 13.60
C HIS A 24 14.28 0.91 14.53
N SER A 25 14.31 1.16 15.84
CA SER A 25 14.93 0.26 16.82
C SER A 25 14.23 -1.10 16.90
N ARG A 26 12.90 -1.12 16.83
CA ARG A 26 12.13 -2.37 16.87
C ARG A 26 12.45 -3.29 15.71
N TRP A 27 12.58 -2.75 14.49
CA TRP A 27 12.90 -3.55 13.32
C TRP A 27 14.35 -4.05 13.35
N LEU A 28 15.31 -3.18 13.69
CA LEU A 28 16.71 -3.57 13.82
C LEU A 28 16.90 -4.68 14.85
N ASN A 29 16.18 -4.62 15.99
CA ASN A 29 16.21 -5.68 16.99
C ASN A 29 15.67 -7.01 16.45
N THR A 30 14.56 -6.98 15.71
CA THR A 30 14.00 -8.18 15.07
C THR A 30 14.93 -8.76 14.02
N ALA A 31 15.48 -7.92 13.13
CA ALA A 31 16.44 -8.33 12.09
C ALA A 31 17.72 -8.94 12.70
N ASN A 32 18.28 -8.29 13.72
CA ASN A 32 19.46 -8.78 14.44
C ASN A 32 19.20 -10.13 15.15
N ARG A 33 18.00 -10.33 15.71
CA ARG A 33 17.60 -11.62 16.31
C ARG A 33 17.55 -12.72 15.26
N PHE A 34 16.99 -12.46 14.08
CA PHE A 34 16.97 -13.44 12.98
C PHE A 34 18.35 -13.74 12.43
N LEU A 35 19.22 -12.73 12.27
CA LEU A 35 20.59 -12.96 11.82
C LEU A 35 21.38 -13.82 12.81
N ARG A 36 21.23 -13.58 14.12
CA ARG A 36 21.85 -14.41 15.16
C ARG A 36 21.31 -15.83 15.14
N LEU A 37 20.01 -16.01 14.91
CA LEU A 37 19.40 -17.34 14.79
C LEU A 37 19.99 -18.09 13.59
N TYR A 38 20.11 -17.43 12.44
CA TYR A 38 20.72 -17.99 11.23
C TYR A 38 22.17 -18.43 11.43
N VAL A 39 22.99 -17.57 12.05
CA VAL A 39 24.40 -17.88 12.32
C VAL A 39 24.53 -19.01 13.37
N ALA A 40 23.58 -19.12 14.31
CA ALA A 40 23.58 -20.16 15.33
C ALA A 40 23.12 -21.53 14.81
N THR A 41 22.35 -21.58 13.72
CA THR A 41 21.97 -22.84 13.05
C THR A 41 23.12 -23.34 12.18
N ASN A 42 23.70 -24.49 12.51
CA ASN A 42 24.77 -25.17 11.74
C ASN A 42 24.27 -25.82 10.42
N GLU A 43 23.16 -25.35 9.88
CA GLU A 43 22.60 -25.87 8.63
C GLU A 43 23.20 -25.09 7.46
N ASN A 44 23.75 -25.82 6.47
CA ASN A 44 24.30 -25.22 5.24
C ASN A 44 23.20 -24.64 4.32
N GLU A 45 21.93 -24.93 4.61
CA GLU A 45 20.79 -24.37 3.89
C GLU A 45 19.98 -23.43 4.77
N PRO A 46 19.49 -22.29 4.24
CA PRO A 46 18.58 -21.43 4.95
C PRO A 46 17.31 -22.19 5.34
N SER A 47 16.93 -22.16 6.62
CA SER A 47 15.60 -22.63 7.01
C SER A 47 14.51 -21.90 6.19
N GLN A 48 13.40 -22.60 5.91
CA GLN A 48 12.25 -22.05 5.17
C GLN A 48 11.77 -20.71 5.75
N ASN A 49 11.86 -20.55 7.07
CA ASN A 49 11.52 -19.31 7.77
C ASN A 49 12.45 -18.14 7.39
N LEU A 50 13.76 -18.40 7.25
CA LEU A 50 14.71 -17.39 6.83
C LEU A 50 14.44 -16.95 5.39
N GLU A 51 14.16 -17.91 4.51
CA GLU A 51 13.86 -17.65 3.11
C GLU A 51 12.62 -16.76 2.96
N ILE A 52 11.55 -17.05 3.71
CA ILE A 52 10.34 -16.22 3.76
C ILE A 52 10.65 -14.80 4.24
N ILE A 53 11.42 -14.65 5.31
CA ILE A 53 11.75 -13.35 5.88
C ILE A 53 12.54 -12.52 4.89
N VAL A 54 13.55 -13.12 4.22
CA VAL A 54 14.40 -12.41 3.27
C VAL A 54 13.64 -12.08 1.98
N LYS A 55 12.88 -13.03 1.41
CA LYS A 55 12.21 -12.86 0.11
C LYS A 55 10.92 -12.05 0.18
N VAL A 56 10.17 -12.15 1.28
CA VAL A 56 8.86 -11.51 1.42
C VAL A 56 8.92 -10.34 2.39
N TYR A 57 9.28 -10.59 3.65
CA TYR A 57 9.12 -9.59 4.71
C TYR A 57 10.11 -8.42 4.56
N ALA A 58 11.39 -8.71 4.35
CA ALA A 58 12.42 -7.68 4.21
C ALA A 58 12.16 -6.80 3.00
N VAL A 59 11.87 -7.39 1.84
CA VAL A 59 11.58 -6.64 0.60
C VAL A 59 10.37 -5.73 0.78
N CYS A 60 9.23 -6.26 1.24
CA CYS A 60 8.03 -5.45 1.48
C CYS A 60 8.27 -4.34 2.50
N TRP A 61 9.01 -4.63 3.58
CA TRP A 61 9.34 -3.62 4.59
C TRP A 61 10.21 -2.51 4.01
N PHE A 62 11.27 -2.85 3.27
CA PHE A 62 12.16 -1.87 2.65
C PHE A 62 11.40 -1.00 1.65
N GLU A 63 10.53 -1.58 0.83
CA GLU A 63 9.68 -0.83 -0.11
C GLU A 63 8.82 0.21 0.61
N ILE A 64 8.14 -0.17 1.70
CA ILE A 64 7.31 0.73 2.52
C ILE A 64 8.15 1.84 3.14
N LYS A 65 9.36 1.53 3.61
CA LYS A 65 10.25 2.51 4.26
C LYS A 65 10.82 3.52 3.28
N CYS A 66 11.22 3.08 2.10
CA CYS A 66 11.76 3.95 1.06
C CYS A 66 10.64 4.80 0.41
N HIS A 67 9.43 4.27 0.31
CA HIS A 67 8.32 4.88 -0.40
C HIS A 67 7.07 4.99 0.48
N TYR A 68 7.15 5.69 1.61
CA TYR A 68 6.03 5.78 2.56
C TYR A 68 4.88 6.70 2.11
N ALA A 69 5.01 7.36 0.96
CA ALA A 69 4.04 8.34 0.50
C ALA A 69 2.71 7.66 0.14
N CYS A 70 1.60 8.38 0.31
CA CYS A 70 0.28 7.83 0.03
C CYS A 70 0.11 7.34 -1.42
N LYS A 71 0.83 7.94 -2.37
CA LYS A 71 0.85 7.52 -3.79
C LYS A 71 1.40 6.10 -4.00
N ASP A 72 2.19 5.60 -3.06
CA ASP A 72 2.83 4.29 -3.15
C ASP A 72 2.05 3.22 -2.35
N SER A 73 1.06 3.65 -1.56
CA SER A 73 0.24 2.79 -0.69
C SER A 73 -0.38 1.59 -1.43
N ALA A 74 -1.00 1.83 -2.58
CA ALA A 74 -1.62 0.77 -3.38
C ALA A 74 -0.57 -0.18 -3.99
N ARG A 75 0.64 0.33 -4.30
CA ARG A 75 1.75 -0.49 -4.80
C ARG A 75 2.28 -1.42 -3.72
N HIS A 76 2.37 -0.97 -2.48
CA HIS A 76 2.77 -1.80 -1.34
C HIS A 76 1.81 -2.96 -1.11
N LEU A 77 0.50 -2.70 -1.15
CA LEU A 77 -0.50 -3.75 -1.02
C LEU A 77 -0.35 -4.79 -2.13
N PHE A 78 -0.21 -4.33 -3.38
CA PHE A 78 0.01 -5.22 -4.52
C PHE A 78 1.32 -6.02 -4.39
N SER A 79 2.39 -5.39 -3.90
CA SER A 79 3.68 -6.05 -3.66
C SER A 79 3.56 -7.17 -2.63
N ILE A 80 2.83 -6.96 -1.55
CA ILE A 80 2.55 -7.99 -0.53
C ILE A 80 1.72 -9.12 -1.14
N ILE A 81 0.63 -8.80 -1.84
CA ILE A 81 -0.25 -9.81 -2.46
C ILE A 81 0.51 -10.65 -3.49
N SER A 82 1.31 -10.02 -4.34
CA SER A 82 2.11 -10.72 -5.36
C SER A 82 3.19 -11.63 -4.77
N LYS A 83 3.64 -11.34 -3.54
CA LYS A 83 4.62 -12.16 -2.81
C LYS A 83 3.97 -13.18 -1.86
N SER A 84 2.67 -13.07 -1.58
CA SER A 84 1.94 -14.04 -0.76
C SER A 84 2.09 -15.49 -1.24
N PRO A 85 2.13 -15.81 -2.56
CA PRO A 85 2.33 -17.18 -3.03
C PRO A 85 3.60 -17.87 -2.53
N TYR A 86 4.66 -17.13 -2.20
CA TYR A 86 5.91 -17.68 -1.65
C TYR A 86 5.79 -18.14 -0.18
N LEU A 87 4.66 -17.84 0.48
CA LEU A 87 4.42 -18.20 1.87
C LEU A 87 3.83 -19.61 1.99
N PRO A 88 4.24 -20.39 3.01
CA PRO A 88 3.55 -21.61 3.41
C PRO A 88 2.12 -21.31 3.83
N GLU A 89 1.23 -22.29 3.64
CA GLU A 89 -0.21 -22.13 3.92
C GLU A 89 -0.50 -21.74 5.39
N GLU A 90 0.26 -22.31 6.33
CA GLU A 90 0.13 -21.98 7.76
C GLU A 90 0.48 -20.51 8.05
N ILE A 91 1.42 -19.92 7.30
CA ILE A 91 1.79 -18.51 7.45
C ILE A 91 0.77 -17.60 6.76
N LYS A 92 0.23 -18.01 5.60
CA LYS A 92 -0.84 -17.29 4.90
C LYS A 92 -2.08 -17.12 5.79
N LYS A 93 -2.51 -18.17 6.48
CA LYS A 93 -3.64 -18.12 7.44
C LYS A 93 -3.47 -17.03 8.52
N VAL A 94 -2.23 -16.69 8.89
CA VAL A 94 -1.93 -15.61 9.84
C VAL A 94 -1.88 -14.25 9.17
N ILE A 95 -1.33 -14.17 7.95
CA ILE A 95 -1.07 -12.92 7.23
C ILE A 95 -2.29 -12.40 6.49
N ASP A 96 -3.10 -13.25 5.88
CA ASP A 96 -4.26 -12.84 5.07
C ASP A 96 -5.25 -12.00 5.90
N PRO A 97 -5.63 -12.37 7.14
CA PRO A 97 -6.47 -11.51 7.99
C PRO A 97 -5.80 -10.18 8.37
N VAL A 98 -4.47 -10.10 8.36
CA VAL A 98 -3.74 -8.84 8.58
C VAL A 98 -3.83 -7.96 7.33
N ILE A 99 -3.66 -8.54 6.14
CA ILE A 99 -3.80 -7.83 4.86
C ILE A 99 -5.22 -7.29 4.71
N GLU A 100 -6.23 -8.12 4.97
CA GLU A 100 -7.64 -7.74 4.90
C GLU A 100 -7.97 -6.57 5.83
N ARG A 101 -7.57 -6.65 7.11
CA ARG A 101 -7.79 -5.57 8.09
C ARG A 101 -7.07 -4.27 7.71
N ASN A 102 -5.93 -4.38 7.03
CA ASN A 102 -5.17 -3.22 6.56
C ASN A 102 -5.55 -2.79 5.14
N GLY A 103 -6.54 -3.44 4.50
CA GLY A 103 -6.96 -3.23 3.12
C GLY A 103 -7.40 -1.80 2.78
N SER A 104 -7.55 -0.93 3.78
CA SER A 104 -7.77 0.51 3.60
C SER A 104 -6.76 1.18 2.66
N VAL A 105 -5.54 0.65 2.59
CA VAL A 105 -4.50 1.09 1.66
C VAL A 105 -4.87 0.87 0.19
N GLY A 106 -5.75 -0.09 -0.10
CA GLY A 106 -6.23 -0.48 -1.42
C GLY A 106 -7.55 0.17 -1.83
N HIS A 107 -8.03 1.16 -1.08
CA HIS A 107 -9.23 1.90 -1.45
C HIS A 107 -9.12 2.56 -2.84
N PRO A 108 -10.25 2.76 -3.55
CA PRO A 108 -10.25 3.28 -4.91
C PRO A 108 -9.58 4.65 -5.03
N GLU A 109 -9.68 5.52 -4.01
CA GLU A 109 -8.99 6.80 -3.98
C GLU A 109 -7.46 6.65 -4.01
N ASN A 110 -6.90 5.74 -3.22
CA ASN A 110 -5.46 5.52 -3.13
C ASN A 110 -4.94 4.88 -4.41
N LEU A 111 -5.73 4.00 -5.03
CA LEU A 111 -5.42 3.42 -6.34
C LEU A 111 -5.37 4.49 -7.43
N LEU A 112 -6.35 5.41 -7.48
CA LEU A 112 -6.35 6.51 -8.45
C LEU A 112 -5.17 7.46 -8.25
N ILE A 113 -4.79 7.75 -7.00
CA ILE A 113 -3.60 8.57 -6.70
C ILE A 113 -2.32 7.86 -7.17
N ALA A 114 -2.19 6.55 -6.91
CA ALA A 114 -1.07 5.76 -7.39
C ALA A 114 -0.97 5.81 -8.92
N MET A 115 -2.09 5.60 -9.62
CA MET A 115 -2.13 5.67 -11.08
C MET A 115 -1.81 7.07 -11.63
N LEU A 116 -2.23 8.15 -10.95
CA LEU A 116 -1.90 9.53 -11.33
C LEU A 116 -0.40 9.84 -11.22
N ARG A 117 0.31 9.13 -10.33
CA ARG A 117 1.74 9.31 -10.08
C ARG A 117 2.61 8.23 -10.73
N ASP A 118 2.01 7.36 -11.52
CA ASP A 118 2.71 6.32 -12.26
C ASP A 118 3.67 6.90 -13.30
N ASP A 119 4.75 6.21 -13.60
CA ASP A 119 5.76 6.64 -14.58
C ASP A 119 5.24 6.54 -16.03
N SER A 120 4.29 5.64 -16.29
CA SER A 120 3.65 5.48 -17.60
C SER A 120 2.61 6.57 -17.87
N LYS A 121 2.83 7.34 -18.94
CA LYS A 121 1.88 8.36 -19.42
C LYS A 121 0.48 7.78 -19.65
N HIS A 122 0.40 6.57 -20.21
CA HIS A 122 -0.87 5.91 -20.50
C HIS A 122 -1.68 5.62 -19.23
N ILE A 123 -1.01 5.18 -18.15
CA ILE A 123 -1.66 4.90 -16.86
C ILE A 123 -2.15 6.19 -16.21
N ARG A 124 -1.34 7.26 -16.26
CA ARG A 124 -1.74 8.59 -15.76
C ARG A 124 -2.96 9.14 -16.50
N GLU A 125 -2.99 9.02 -17.82
CA GLU A 125 -4.16 9.43 -18.62
C GLU A 125 -5.41 8.62 -18.27
N LEU A 126 -5.27 7.31 -18.08
CA LEU A 126 -6.38 6.45 -17.67
C LEU A 126 -6.94 6.87 -16.31
N ALA A 127 -6.07 7.19 -15.35
CA ALA A 127 -6.46 7.69 -14.03
C ALA A 127 -7.27 9.00 -14.16
N LEU A 128 -6.76 9.94 -14.95
CA LEU A 128 -7.42 11.23 -15.20
C LEU A 128 -8.80 11.03 -15.82
N ARG A 129 -8.92 10.19 -16.85
CA ARG A 129 -10.23 9.87 -17.49
C ARG A 129 -11.22 9.29 -16.49
N ARG A 130 -10.78 8.37 -15.62
CA ARG A 130 -11.64 7.76 -14.57
C ARG A 130 -12.13 8.81 -13.57
N ILE A 131 -11.24 9.70 -13.11
CA ILE A 131 -11.59 10.79 -12.19
C ILE A 131 -12.58 11.75 -12.84
N LEU A 132 -12.30 12.22 -14.06
CA LEU A 132 -13.20 13.15 -14.77
C LEU A 132 -14.58 12.55 -15.02
N LYS A 133 -14.66 11.27 -15.41
CA LYS A 133 -15.93 10.54 -15.56
C LYS A 133 -16.69 10.42 -14.24
N TYR A 134 -15.98 10.17 -13.13
CA TYR A 134 -16.60 10.13 -11.81
C TYR A 134 -17.16 11.51 -11.42
N ARG A 135 -16.39 12.58 -11.63
CA ARG A 135 -16.83 13.95 -11.30
C ARG A 135 -18.03 14.40 -12.12
N SER A 136 -18.09 14.07 -13.41
CA SER A 136 -19.23 14.43 -14.26
C SER A 136 -20.52 13.71 -13.83
N THR A 137 -20.42 12.43 -13.47
CA THR A 137 -21.57 11.67 -12.96
C THR A 137 -22.02 12.14 -11.57
N ALA A 138 -21.09 12.50 -10.68
CA ALA A 138 -21.42 13.08 -9.37
C ALA A 138 -22.14 14.44 -9.50
N LYS A 139 -21.70 15.30 -10.41
CA LYS A 139 -22.36 16.58 -10.71
C LYS A 139 -23.79 16.38 -11.22
N ASN A 140 -24.01 15.39 -12.08
CA ASN A 140 -25.34 15.08 -12.62
C ASN A 140 -26.31 14.55 -11.55
N ARG A 141 -25.82 13.76 -10.57
CA ARG A 141 -26.63 13.33 -9.41
C ARG A 141 -27.01 14.49 -8.49
N GLY A 142 -26.13 15.47 -8.33
CA GLY A 142 -26.42 16.71 -7.60
C GLY A 142 -27.54 17.55 -8.24
N CYS A 143 -27.58 17.62 -9.57
CA CYS A 143 -28.64 18.34 -10.30
C CYS A 143 -30.00 17.61 -10.28
N GLN A 144 -30.04 16.27 -10.20
CA GLN A 144 -31.30 15.52 -10.13
C GLN A 144 -32.05 15.71 -8.81
N ASN A 145 -31.36 16.08 -7.73
CA ASN A 145 -31.97 16.32 -6.41
C ASN A 145 -32.52 17.75 -6.22
N ILE A 146 -32.39 18.63 -7.23
CA ILE A 146 -32.89 20.01 -7.19
C ILE A 146 -34.21 20.16 -7.98
N SER A 147 -34.56 19.18 -8.82
CA SER A 147 -35.79 19.18 -9.62
C SER A 147 -36.99 18.46 -8.98
N SER A 148 -36.91 18.14 -7.68
CA SER A 148 -38.00 17.51 -6.93
C SER A 148 -38.23 18.24 -5.60
N LYS A 149 -38.61 19.52 -5.70
CA LYS A 149 -39.30 20.28 -4.66
C LYS A 149 -40.35 21.16 -5.32
#